data_AF-A0A7L0R997-F1
#
_entry.id   AF-A0A7L0R997-F1
#
_cell.length_a   1.000
_cell.length_b   1.000
_cell.length_c   1.000
_cell.angle_alpha   90.00
_cell.angle_beta   90.00
_cell.angle_gamma   90.00
#
_symmetry.space_group_name_H-M   'P 1'
#
loop_
_entity.id
_entity.type
_entity.pdbx_description
1 polymer ?
#
loop_
_entity_poly.entity_id
_entity_poly.type
_entity_poly.pdbx_seq_one_letter_code
_entity_poly.pdbx_strand_id
1 'polypeptide(L)' 'LGLSGGSLVSLLARELPPALSAVAGSEPSRWLVAFCDERLVPPEHPESTGGAYRVS' A
#
# COMPACT_ATOMS: atom_id res chain seq x y z
N LEU A 1 7.09 6.41 1.73
CA LEU A 1 6.09 6.35 0.64
C LEU A 1 4.70 6.39 1.25
N GLY A 2 3.86 7.33 0.81
CA GLY A 2 2.45 7.41 1.21
C GLY A 2 1.59 6.58 0.27
N LEU A 3 0.75 5.70 0.81
CA LEU A 3 -0.23 4.92 0.07
C LEU A 3 -1.63 5.49 0.28
N SER A 4 -2.38 5.60 -0.80
CA SER A 4 -3.79 5.99 -0.77
C SER A 4 -4.68 4.75 -0.73
N GLY A 5 -5.88 4.89 -0.14
CA GLY A 5 -6.94 3.89 -0.18
C GLY A 5 -7.83 3.98 -1.41
N GLY A 6 -9.04 3.42 -1.29
CA GLY A 6 -10.08 3.48 -2.33
C GLY A 6 -9.76 2.67 -3.58
N SER A 7 -10.15 3.18 -4.75
CA SER A 7 -10.01 2.46 -6.03
C SER A 7 -8.58 2.18 -6.47
N LEU A 8 -7.58 2.82 -5.84
CA LEU A 8 -6.17 2.63 -6.16
C LEU A 8 -5.54 1.41 -5.46
N VAL A 9 -6.16 0.85 -4.42
CA VAL A 9 -5.56 -0.21 -3.60
C VAL A 9 -5.12 -1.40 -4.45
N SER A 10 -6.03 -1.95 -5.26
CA SER A 10 -5.74 -3.13 -6.08
C SER A 10 -4.68 -2.88 -7.16
N LEU A 11 -4.65 -1.66 -7.72
CA LEU A 11 -3.63 -1.28 -8.69
C LEU A 11 -2.26 -1.14 -8.03
N LEU A 12 -2.18 -0.42 -6.91
CA LEU A 12 -0.93 -0.16 -6.22
C LEU A 12 -0.37 -1.42 -5.56
N ALA A 13 -1.20 -2.26 -4.95
CA ALA A 13 -0.77 -3.53 -4.36
C ALA A 13 -0.11 -4.45 -5.40
N ARG A 14 -0.65 -4.48 -6.63
CA ARG A 14 -0.15 -5.30 -7.73
C ARG A 14 1.10 -4.71 -8.41
N GLU A 15 1.05 -3.43 -8.76
CA GLU A 15 2.04 -2.84 -9.66
C GLU A 15 3.24 -2.20 -8.93
N LEU A 16 3.05 -1.75 -7.69
CA LEU A 16 4.10 -1.01 -6.98
C LEU A 16 5.31 -1.90 -6.61
N PRO A 17 5.18 -3.12 -6.06
CA PRO A 17 6.34 -3.96 -5.75
C PRO A 17 7.28 -4.25 -6.94
N PRO A 18 6.79 -4.69 -8.13
CA PRO A 18 7.65 -4.89 -9.27
C PRO A 18 8.21 -3.58 -9.81
N ALA A 19 7.44 -2.48 -9.81
CA ALA A 19 7.92 -1.17 -10.24
C ALA A 19 9.08 -0.67 -9.36
N LEU A 20 8.99 -0.83 -8.04
CA LEU A 20 10.05 -0.45 -7.11
C LEU A 20 11.31 -1.32 -7.28
N SER A 21 11.15 -2.59 -7.64
CA SER A 21 12.27 -3.52 -7.86
C SER A 21 12.97 -3.30 -9.21
N ALA A 22 12.28 -2.74 -10.20
CA ALA A 22 12.82 -2.49 -11.54
C ALA A 22 13.72 -1.24 -11.62
N VAL A 23 13.67 -0.36 -10.63
CA VAL A 23 14.49 0.86 -10.60
C VAL A 23 15.92 0.52 -10.18
N ALA A 24 16.89 0.72 -11.08
CA ALA A 24 18.31 0.47 -10.78
C ALA A 24 18.78 1.30 -9.59
N GLY A 25 19.37 0.64 -8.58
CA GLY A 25 19.83 1.27 -7.34
C GLY A 25 18.74 1.54 -6.30
N SER A 26 17.50 1.11 -6.56
CA SER A 26 16.42 1.10 -5.57
C SER A 26 16.66 0.06 -4.48
N GLU A 27 16.40 0.43 -3.23
CA GLU A 27 16.46 -0.46 -2.06
C GLU A 27 15.10 -0.45 -1.32
N PRO A 28 14.03 -1.08 -1.86
CA PRO A 28 12.68 -0.99 -1.31
C PRO A 28 12.59 -1.48 0.14
N SER A 29 13.48 -2.38 0.54
CA SER A 29 13.61 -2.89 1.92
C SER A 29 13.93 -1.80 2.95
N ARG A 30 14.49 -0.66 2.52
CA ARG A 30 14.82 0.50 3.36
C ARG A 30 13.70 1.54 3.40
N TRP A 31 12.61 1.33 2.66
CA TRP A 31 11.56 2.32 2.53
C TRP A 31 10.56 2.17 3.67
N LEU A 32 10.25 3.28 4.33
CA LEU A 32 9.08 3.35 5.19
C LEU A 32 7.84 3.54 4.31
N VAL A 33 6.87 2.64 4.45
CA VAL A 33 5.56 2.71 3.79
C VAL A 33 4.52 3.02 4.86
N ALA A 34 3.67 4.01 4.59
CA ALA A 34 2.59 4.43 5.47
C ALA A 34 1.38 4.85 4.63
N PHE A 35 0.19 4.86 5.23
CA PHE A 35 -1.01 5.38 4.58
C PHE A 35 -1.08 6.90 4.73
N CYS A 36 -1.53 7.60 3.68
CA CYS A 36 -1.73 9.05 3.72
C CYS A 36 -2.81 9.43 4.75
N ASP A 37 -3.82 8.57 4.90
CA ASP A 37 -4.86 8.59 5.92
C ASP A 37 -5.31 7.15 6.21
N GLU A 38 -5.99 6.94 7.34
CA GLU A 38 -6.62 5.66 7.67
C GLU A 38 -7.91 5.91 8.47
N ARG A 39 -8.90 5.04 8.29
CA ARG A 39 -10.13 5.03 9.09
C ARG A 39 -9.83 4.42 10.45
N LEU A 40 -10.30 5.06 11.52
CA LEU A 40 -10.20 4.53 12.89
C LEU A 40 -11.22 3.40 13.10
N VAL A 41 -10.94 2.23 12.51
CA VAL A 41 -11.74 1.01 12.55
C VAL A 41 -10.82 -0.21 12.69
N PRO A 42 -11.35 -1.39 13.09
CA PRO A 42 -10.57 -2.62 13.08
C PRO A 42 -10.03 -2.95 11.67
N PRO A 43 -8.88 -3.62 11.54
CA PRO A 43 -8.28 -3.95 10.23
C PRO A 43 -9.18 -4.80 9.32
N GLU A 44 -10.06 -5.62 9.89
CA GLU A 44 -10.97 -6.49 9.13
C GLU A 44 -12.21 -5.72 8.63
N HIS A 45 -12.38 -4.46 9.04
CA HIS A 45 -13.49 -3.64 8.61
C HIS A 45 -13.37 -3.29 7.11
N PRO A 46 -14.46 -3.33 6.31
CA PRO A 46 -14.40 -3.06 4.86
C PRO A 46 -13.81 -1.70 4.47
N GLU A 47 -13.92 -0.72 5.36
CA GLU A 47 -13.38 0.64 5.17
C GLU A 47 -11.91 0.80 5.59
N SER A 48 -11.26 -0.24 6.12
CA SER A 48 -9.84 -0.17 6.47
C SER A 48 -8.99 -0.18 5.20
N THR A 49 -8.20 0.87 4.99
CA THR A 49 -7.25 0.92 3.87
C THR A 49 -6.19 -0.16 4.04
N GLY A 50 -5.61 -0.28 5.23
CA GLY A 50 -4.64 -1.32 5.56
C GLY A 50 -5.22 -2.73 5.45
N GLY A 51 -6.48 -2.92 5.84
CA GLY A 51 -7.23 -4.14 5.62
C GLY A 51 -7.33 -4.51 4.14
N ALA A 52 -7.72 -3.55 3.30
CA ALA A 52 -7.85 -3.74 1.86
C ALA A 52 -6.51 -4.11 1.19
N TYR A 53 -5.40 -3.49 1.58
CA TYR A 53 -4.06 -3.87 1.08
C TYR A 53 -3.62 -5.26 1.52
N ARG A 54 -4.06 -5.75 2.69
CA ARG A 54 -3.64 -7.05 3.23
C ARG A 54 -4.30 -8.24 2.52
N VAL A 55 -5.45 -8.01 1.87
CA VAL A 55 -6.20 -9.02 1.12
C VAL A 55 -6.09 -8.86 -0.40
N SER A 56 -5.38 -7.83 -0.87
CA SER A 56 -5.05 -7.59 -2.28
C SER A 56 -3.74 -8.28 -2.66
#